data_AF-A0A656G423-F1
#
_entry.id   AF-A0A656G423-F1
#
_cell.length_a   1.000
_cell.length_b   1.000
_cell.length_c   1.000
_cell.angle_alpha   90.00
_cell.angle_beta   90.00
_cell.angle_gamma   90.00
#
_symmetry.space_group_name_H-M   'P 1'
#
loop_
_entity.id
_entity.type
_entity.pdbx_description
1 polymer ?
#
loop_
_entity_poly.entity_id
_entity_poly.type
_entity_poly.pdbx_seq_one_letter_code
_entity_poly.pdbx_strand_id
1 'polypeptide(L)'
;MKEGMKDIIAALRRRDIWLHFAISDTKARYARSMLGPWWITLGTALGVLGLGVVWSAVMNVDLPTMLPNLAVGLVLWFMMSGVISESAGCFSNQAAIIRNYSLPLSIHTLRLLLKHLINFTHNISIILVVFFIYGFPSVQNFLWALLGLLIILINLSWLSLLISTMGARFRDLGPS
;
A
#
# COMPACT_ATOMS: atom_id res chain seq x y z
N MET A 1 17.38 -22.73 -0.85
CA MET A 1 16.01 -22.56 -1.40
C MET A 1 14.90 -22.99 -0.41
N LYS A 2 15.00 -24.13 0.27
CA LYS A 2 13.95 -24.62 1.21
C LYS A 2 13.72 -23.72 2.44
N GLU A 3 14.75 -23.02 2.93
CA GLU A 3 14.64 -22.16 4.13
C GLU A 3 13.78 -20.91 3.91
N GLY A 4 13.87 -20.24 2.75
CA GLY A 4 13.06 -19.05 2.46
C GLY A 4 11.57 -19.35 2.34
N MET A 5 11.22 -20.49 1.73
CA MET A 5 9.82 -20.92 1.64
C MET A 5 9.24 -21.26 3.02
N LYS A 6 10.05 -21.88 3.90
CA LYS A 6 9.66 -22.16 5.30
C LYS A 6 9.42 -20.86 6.07
N ASP A 7 10.24 -19.82 5.87
CA ASP A 7 10.07 -18.51 6.50
C ASP A 7 8.73 -17.86 6.10
N ILE A 8 8.41 -17.86 4.80
CA ILE A 8 7.14 -17.31 4.29
C ILE A 8 5.94 -18.09 4.87
N ILE A 9 5.99 -19.43 4.85
CA ILE A 9 4.90 -20.26 5.38
C ILE A 9 4.75 -20.04 6.89
N ALA A 10 5.86 -19.95 7.64
CA ALA A 10 5.85 -19.68 9.07
C ALA A 10 5.25 -18.29 9.38
N ALA A 11 5.59 -17.28 8.59
CA ALA A 11 5.00 -15.94 8.70
C ALA A 11 3.50 -15.93 8.38
N LEU A 12 3.08 -16.66 7.34
CA LEU A 12 1.67 -16.79 6.96
C LEU A 12 0.82 -17.55 7.98
N ARG A 13 1.43 -18.42 8.80
CA ARG A 13 0.75 -19.10 9.92
C ARG A 13 0.60 -18.20 11.14
N ARG A 14 1.54 -17.29 11.39
CA ARG A 14 1.53 -16.33 12.52
C ARG A 14 0.78 -15.04 12.15
N ARG A 15 -0.46 -15.17 11.70
CA ARG A 15 -1.27 -14.05 11.18
C ARG A 15 -1.58 -12.99 12.21
N ASP A 16 -1.92 -13.45 13.41
CA ASP A 16 -2.09 -12.65 14.59
C ASP A 16 -0.95 -11.64 14.78
N ILE A 17 0.31 -12.06 14.68
CA ILE A 17 1.45 -11.17 14.98
C ILE A 17 1.53 -10.01 13.99
N TRP A 18 1.56 -10.28 12.68
CA TRP A 18 1.70 -9.20 11.70
C TRP A 18 0.44 -8.34 11.57
N LEU A 19 -0.76 -8.89 11.84
CA LEU A 19 -2.00 -8.12 11.93
C LEU A 19 -1.94 -7.09 13.06
N HIS A 20 -1.61 -7.53 14.28
CA HIS A 20 -1.54 -6.63 15.44
C HIS A 20 -0.48 -5.56 15.26
N PHE A 21 0.69 -5.93 14.72
CA PHE A 21 1.75 -4.95 14.47
C PHE A 21 1.34 -3.91 13.42
N ALA A 22 0.69 -4.32 12.32
CA ALA A 22 0.26 -3.38 11.29
C ALA A 22 -0.83 -2.43 11.79
N ILE A 23 -1.77 -2.92 12.60
CA ILE A 23 -2.81 -2.09 13.23
C ILE A 23 -2.17 -1.10 14.20
N SER A 24 -1.20 -1.54 15.01
CA SER A 24 -0.47 -0.68 15.93
C SER A 24 0.29 0.43 15.21
N ASP A 25 1.04 0.08 14.15
CA ASP A 25 1.73 1.04 13.28
C ASP A 25 0.77 2.07 12.70
N THR A 26 -0.39 1.61 12.22
CA THR A 26 -1.43 2.45 11.63
C THR A 26 -1.98 3.43 12.67
N LYS A 27 -2.32 2.94 13.86
CA LYS A 27 -2.79 3.79 14.98
C LYS A 27 -1.74 4.81 15.40
N ALA A 28 -0.47 4.42 15.52
CA ALA A 28 0.61 5.32 15.87
C ALA A 28 0.81 6.44 14.84
N ARG A 29 0.63 6.13 13.54
CA ARG A 29 0.67 7.12 12.46
C ARG A 29 -0.46 8.14 12.56
N TYR A 30 -1.66 7.71 12.96
CA TYR A 30 -2.84 8.58 13.06
C TYR A 30 -3.04 9.23 14.44
N ALA A 31 -2.28 8.84 15.47
CA ALA A 31 -2.46 9.29 16.86
C ALA A 31 -2.37 10.82 17.04
N ARG A 32 -1.72 11.53 16.12
CA ARG A 32 -1.56 12.99 16.14
C ARG A 32 -2.36 13.73 15.06
N SER A 33 -3.19 13.03 14.28
CA SER A 33 -4.02 13.64 13.24
C SER A 33 -5.38 14.03 13.80
N MET A 34 -5.78 15.29 13.65
CA MET A 34 -7.08 15.79 14.15
C MET A 34 -8.28 15.05 13.53
N LEU A 35 -8.17 14.64 12.26
CA LEU A 35 -9.23 13.95 11.51
C LEU A 35 -8.92 12.46 11.26
N GLY A 36 -7.86 11.93 11.89
CA GLY A 36 -7.45 10.55 11.73
C GLY A 36 -7.06 10.21 10.27
N PRO A 37 -7.49 9.05 9.73
CA PRO A 37 -7.21 8.62 8.35
C PRO A 37 -7.74 9.55 7.26
N TRP A 38 -8.87 10.21 7.52
CA TRP A 38 -9.57 11.05 6.54
C TRP A 38 -8.77 12.28 6.12
N TRP A 39 -7.85 12.75 6.97
CA TRP A 39 -6.95 13.85 6.61
C TRP A 39 -6.06 13.51 5.41
N ILE A 40 -5.48 12.31 5.41
CA ILE A 40 -4.62 11.86 4.30
C ILE A 40 -5.48 11.65 3.05
N THR A 41 -6.65 11.03 3.21
CA THR A 41 -7.60 10.79 2.11
C THR A 41 -8.04 12.10 1.43
N LEU A 42 -8.27 13.18 2.19
CA LEU A 42 -8.58 14.49 1.62
C LEU A 42 -7.45 15.03 0.75
N GLY A 43 -6.20 14.93 1.21
CA GLY A 43 -5.03 15.33 0.42
C GLY A 43 -4.92 14.54 -0.89
N THR A 44 -5.14 13.22 -0.81
CA THR A 44 -5.17 12.35 -1.99
C THR A 44 -6.31 12.70 -2.94
N ALA A 45 -7.51 13.01 -2.42
CA ALA A 45 -8.66 13.40 -3.23
C ALA A 45 -8.42 14.71 -3.99
N LEU A 46 -7.85 15.71 -3.32
CA LEU A 46 -7.44 16.97 -3.97
C LEU A 46 -6.38 16.72 -5.05
N GLY A 47 -5.43 15.83 -4.80
CA GLY A 47 -4.44 15.42 -5.80
C GLY A 47 -5.06 14.75 -7.03
N VAL A 48 -6.01 13.82 -6.82
CA VAL A 48 -6.75 13.16 -7.90
C VAL A 48 -7.56 14.17 -8.72
N LEU A 49 -8.25 15.12 -8.08
CA LEU A 49 -9.00 16.17 -8.76
C LEU A 49 -8.09 17.10 -9.55
N GLY A 50 -7.03 17.60 -8.92
CA GLY A 50 -6.08 18.51 -9.57
C GLY A 50 -5.39 17.87 -10.76
N LEU A 51 -4.85 16.66 -10.60
CA LEU A 51 -4.23 15.91 -11.68
C LEU A 51 -5.26 15.52 -12.75
N GLY A 52 -6.47 15.13 -12.36
CA GLY A 52 -7.54 14.79 -13.28
C GLY A 52 -7.90 15.93 -14.23
N VAL A 53 -8.05 17.15 -13.69
CA VAL A 53 -8.33 18.36 -14.49
C VAL A 53 -7.17 18.68 -15.43
N VAL A 54 -5.93 18.67 -14.91
CA VAL A 54 -4.74 18.97 -15.73
C VAL A 54 -4.57 17.95 -16.85
N TRP A 55 -4.64 16.65 -16.54
CA TRP A 55 -4.47 15.59 -17.53
C TRP A 55 -5.62 15.52 -18.53
N SER A 56 -6.86 15.81 -18.11
CA SER A 56 -8.01 15.94 -19.03
C SER A 56 -7.76 17.03 -20.07
N ALA A 57 -7.26 18.21 -19.65
CA ALA A 57 -6.93 19.29 -20.55
C ALA A 57 -5.75 18.96 -21.48
N VAL A 58 -4.69 18.31 -20.96
CA VAL A 58 -3.50 17.93 -21.74
C VAL A 58 -3.82 16.85 -22.78
N MET A 59 -4.60 15.83 -22.40
CA MET A 59 -4.90 14.68 -23.25
C MET A 59 -6.13 14.92 -24.15
N ASN A 60 -6.83 16.04 -23.97
CA ASN A 60 -8.05 16.39 -24.69
C ASN A 60 -9.14 15.30 -24.57
N VAL A 61 -9.33 14.80 -23.34
CA VAL A 61 -10.31 13.76 -23.00
C VAL A 61 -11.25 14.31 -21.94
N ASP A 62 -12.55 14.05 -22.09
CA ASP A 62 -13.57 14.51 -21.15
C ASP A 62 -13.29 14.06 -19.71
N LEU A 63 -13.49 14.97 -18.75
CA LEU A 63 -13.25 14.73 -17.34
C LEU A 63 -14.02 13.51 -16.77
N PRO A 64 -15.30 13.26 -17.14
CA PRO A 64 -16.01 12.03 -16.77
C PRO A 64 -15.34 10.73 -17.19
N THR A 65 -14.55 10.75 -18.26
CA THR A 65 -13.81 9.57 -18.74
C THR A 65 -12.42 9.50 -18.12
N MET A 66 -11.77 10.64 -17.94
CA MET A 66 -10.40 10.71 -17.40
C MET A 66 -10.37 10.44 -15.89
N LEU A 67 -11.24 11.09 -15.11
CA LEU A 67 -11.14 11.13 -13.66
C LEU A 67 -11.34 9.75 -12.99
N PRO A 68 -12.32 8.91 -13.39
CA PRO A 68 -12.48 7.57 -12.81
C PRO A 68 -11.26 6.67 -13.05
N ASN A 69 -10.71 6.69 -14.27
CA ASN A 69 -9.53 5.91 -14.64
C ASN A 69 -8.28 6.39 -13.87
N LEU A 70 -8.10 7.70 -13.79
CA LEU A 70 -6.98 8.31 -13.08
C LEU A 70 -7.07 8.11 -11.57
N ALA A 71 -8.27 8.18 -10.97
CA ALA A 71 -8.49 7.93 -9.55
C ALA A 71 -8.07 6.51 -9.15
N VAL A 72 -8.51 5.49 -9.89
CA VAL A 72 -8.13 4.09 -9.65
C VAL A 72 -6.62 3.92 -9.81
N GLY A 73 -6.06 4.43 -10.91
CA GLY A 73 -4.63 4.32 -11.21
C GLY A 73 -3.76 4.98 -10.14
N LEU A 74 -4.08 6.21 -9.73
CA LEU A 74 -3.30 6.94 -8.73
C LEU A 74 -3.41 6.33 -7.34
N VAL A 75 -4.59 5.92 -6.90
CA VAL A 75 -4.76 5.31 -5.57
C VAL A 75 -3.99 3.98 -5.47
N LEU A 76 -4.04 3.16 -6.53
CA LEU A 76 -3.20 1.94 -6.62
C LEU A 76 -1.72 2.28 -6.68
N TRP A 77 -1.33 3.29 -7.47
CA TRP A 77 0.04 3.74 -7.58
C TRP A 77 0.60 4.18 -6.23
N PHE A 78 -0.14 4.99 -5.47
CA PHE A 78 0.29 5.43 -4.14
C PHE A 78 0.50 4.27 -3.17
N MET A 79 -0.36 3.24 -3.22
CA MET A 79 -0.14 2.02 -2.43
C MET A 79 1.17 1.34 -2.83
N MET A 80 1.40 1.12 -4.13
CA MET A 80 2.60 0.45 -4.64
C MET A 80 3.87 1.24 -4.30
N SER A 81 3.87 2.54 -4.61
CA SER A 81 4.98 3.45 -4.33
C SER A 81 5.26 3.52 -2.82
N GLY A 82 4.23 3.62 -1.99
CA GLY A 82 4.37 3.63 -0.53
C GLY A 82 5.03 2.37 0.02
N VAL A 83 4.61 1.19 -0.45
CA VAL A 83 5.23 -0.09 -0.07
C VAL A 83 6.69 -0.15 -0.50
N ILE A 84 6.99 0.19 -1.76
CA ILE A 84 8.34 0.12 -2.32
C ILE A 84 9.27 1.05 -1.57
N SER A 85 8.90 2.33 -1.42
CA SER A 85 9.72 3.33 -0.75
C SER A 85 9.99 3.00 0.72
N GLU A 86 9.00 2.49 1.44
CA GLU A 86 9.17 2.18 2.87
C GLU A 86 9.83 0.81 3.11
N SER A 87 9.83 -0.08 2.11
CA SER A 87 10.45 -1.40 2.24
C SER A 87 11.96 -1.33 2.44
N ALA A 88 12.66 -0.35 1.87
CA ALA A 88 14.11 -0.19 2.04
C ALA A 88 14.52 0.02 3.51
N GLY A 89 13.67 0.69 4.30
CA GLY A 89 13.90 0.89 5.74
C GLY A 89 13.31 -0.19 6.64
N CYS A 90 12.59 -1.18 6.11
CA CYS A 90 11.72 -2.06 6.90
C CYS A 90 12.46 -2.84 8.01
N PHE A 91 13.60 -3.45 7.68
CA PHE A 91 14.39 -4.22 8.65
C PHE A 91 15.21 -3.33 9.58
N SER A 92 15.78 -2.24 9.07
CA SER A 92 16.54 -1.27 9.88
C SER A 92 15.66 -0.63 10.95
N ASN A 93 14.42 -0.25 10.60
CA ASN A 93 13.46 0.34 11.52
C ASN A 93 12.95 -0.65 12.59
N GLN A 94 13.03 -1.96 12.32
CA GLN A 94 12.62 -3.02 13.24
C GLN A 94 13.79 -3.81 13.82
N ALA A 95 15.02 -3.28 13.73
CA ALA A 95 16.22 -3.97 14.17
C ALA A 95 16.17 -4.38 15.65
N ALA A 96 15.55 -3.57 16.52
CA ALA A 96 15.35 -3.91 17.93
C ALA A 96 14.46 -5.15 18.10
N ILE A 97 13.38 -5.30 17.33
CA ILE A 97 12.50 -6.47 17.41
C ILE A 97 13.22 -7.69 16.85
N ILE A 98 13.87 -7.55 15.68
CA ILE A 98 14.57 -8.64 15.00
C ILE A 98 15.70 -9.21 15.86
N ARG A 99 16.42 -8.36 16.60
CA ARG A 99 17.53 -8.79 17.47
C ARG A 99 17.06 -9.42 18.79
N ASN A 100 15.92 -9.00 19.32
CA ASN A 100 15.43 -9.47 20.62
C ASN A 100 14.44 -10.65 20.51
N TYR A 101 13.80 -10.85 19.35
CA TYR A 101 12.82 -11.92 19.13
C TYR A 101 13.14 -12.69 17.84
N SER A 102 13.20 -14.02 17.93
CA SER A 102 13.39 -14.90 16.77
C SER A 102 12.09 -15.04 15.96
N LEU A 103 11.76 -14.02 15.18
CA LEU A 103 10.60 -14.03 14.27
C LEU A 103 11.06 -14.23 12.81
N PRO A 104 10.25 -14.91 11.98
CA PRO A 104 10.46 -14.97 10.54
C PRO A 104 10.56 -13.56 9.94
N LEU A 105 11.56 -13.31 9.08
CA LEU A 105 11.80 -11.98 8.52
C LEU A 105 10.61 -11.51 7.66
N SER A 106 9.92 -12.45 7.02
CA SER A 106 8.72 -12.17 6.22
C SER A 106 7.55 -11.58 7.02
N ILE A 107 7.51 -11.73 8.36
CA ILE A 107 6.49 -11.08 9.19
C ILE A 107 6.58 -9.55 9.08
N HIS A 108 7.80 -9.02 9.02
CA HIS A 108 8.04 -7.58 9.00
C HIS A 108 7.61 -6.94 7.66
N THR A 109 7.81 -7.63 6.54
CA THR A 109 7.35 -7.19 5.22
C THR A 109 5.86 -7.37 5.04
N LEU A 110 5.27 -8.48 5.51
CA LEU A 110 3.81 -8.67 5.52
C LEU A 110 3.09 -7.62 6.37
N ARG A 111 3.65 -7.25 7.53
CA ARG A 111 3.18 -6.13 8.35
C ARG A 111 3.17 -4.82 7.55
N LEU A 112 4.26 -4.52 6.85
CA LEU A 112 4.39 -3.32 6.02
C LEU A 112 3.33 -3.29 4.91
N LEU A 113 3.16 -4.40 4.20
CA LEU A 113 2.12 -4.54 3.16
C LEU A 113 0.73 -4.31 3.72
N LEU A 114 0.41 -4.94 4.85
CA LEU A 114 -0.91 -4.80 5.47
C LEU A 114 -1.17 -3.36 5.89
N LYS A 115 -0.19 -2.65 6.45
CA LYS A 115 -0.33 -1.23 6.81
C LYS A 115 -0.70 -0.38 5.59
N HIS A 116 -0.05 -0.61 4.45
CA HIS A 116 -0.39 0.09 3.20
C HIS A 116 -1.74 -0.36 2.62
N LEU A 117 -2.10 -1.64 2.78
CA LEU A 117 -3.41 -2.14 2.39
C LEU A 117 -4.53 -1.50 3.22
N ILE A 118 -4.33 -1.30 4.53
CA ILE A 118 -5.28 -0.57 5.39
C ILE A 118 -5.43 0.87 4.88
N ASN A 119 -4.33 1.56 4.58
CA ASN A 119 -4.39 2.91 4.01
C ASN A 119 -5.10 2.95 2.65
N PHE A 120 -4.85 1.95 1.79
CA PHE A 120 -5.53 1.80 0.52
C PHE A 120 -7.05 1.64 0.72
N THR A 121 -7.51 0.81 1.67
CA THR A 121 -8.93 0.66 1.99
C THR A 121 -9.60 1.98 2.33
N HIS A 122 -8.93 2.89 3.05
CA HIS A 122 -9.47 4.22 3.31
C HIS A 122 -9.54 5.06 2.02
N ASN A 123 -8.52 4.98 1.15
CA ASN A 123 -8.48 5.70 -0.13
C ASN A 123 -9.44 5.14 -1.19
N ILE A 124 -9.94 3.91 -1.04
CA ILE A 124 -11.03 3.37 -1.89
C ILE A 124 -12.26 4.29 -1.82
N SER A 125 -12.50 4.98 -0.70
CA SER A 125 -13.60 5.94 -0.58
C SER A 125 -13.59 7.01 -1.68
N ILE A 126 -12.40 7.45 -2.12
CA ILE A 126 -12.23 8.42 -3.21
C ILE A 126 -12.73 7.82 -4.52
N ILE A 127 -12.34 6.58 -4.81
CA ILE A 127 -12.77 5.86 -6.02
C ILE A 127 -14.29 5.70 -6.02
N LEU A 128 -14.88 5.33 -4.88
CA LEU A 128 -16.32 5.18 -4.73
C LEU A 128 -17.08 6.49 -4.97
N VAL A 129 -16.58 7.61 -4.43
CA VAL A 129 -17.17 8.94 -4.65
C VAL A 129 -17.09 9.33 -6.14
N VAL A 130 -15.96 9.09 -6.79
CA VAL A 130 -15.79 9.39 -8.23
C VAL A 130 -16.73 8.53 -9.08
N PHE A 131 -16.87 7.24 -8.79
CA PHE A 131 -17.81 6.35 -9.49
C PHE A 131 -19.27 6.72 -9.20
N PHE A 132 -19.58 7.23 -8.02
CA PHE A 132 -20.92 7.72 -7.71
C PHE A 132 -21.31 8.93 -8.56
N ILE A 133 -20.34 9.82 -8.87
CA ILE A 133 -20.58 11.03 -9.67
C ILE A 133 -20.61 10.72 -11.17
N TYR A 134 -19.70 9.90 -11.68
CA TYR A 134 -19.50 9.68 -13.12
C TYR A 134 -19.99 8.33 -13.64
N GLY A 135 -20.49 7.47 -12.76
CA GLY A 135 -21.02 6.14 -13.10
C GLY A 135 -20.09 5.00 -12.70
N PHE A 136 -20.69 3.87 -12.33
CA PHE A 136 -19.96 2.66 -11.94
C PHE A 136 -19.58 1.81 -13.17
N PRO A 137 -18.38 1.22 -13.20
CA PRO A 137 -18.05 0.20 -14.18
C PRO A 137 -18.91 -1.06 -13.97
N SER A 138 -19.02 -1.89 -15.02
CA SER A 138 -19.78 -3.15 -14.96
C SER A 138 -19.37 -4.03 -13.78
N VAL A 139 -20.34 -4.65 -13.12
CA VAL A 139 -20.13 -5.58 -11.99
C VAL A 139 -19.19 -6.74 -12.37
N GLN A 140 -19.17 -7.15 -13.64
CA GLN A 140 -18.27 -8.19 -14.12
C GLN A 140 -16.78 -7.80 -14.03
N ASN A 141 -16.47 -6.50 -14.08
CA ASN A 141 -15.11 -5.99 -13.93
C ASN A 141 -14.62 -6.05 -12.48
N PHE A 142 -15.53 -6.20 -11.50
CA PHE A 142 -15.16 -6.29 -10.09
C PHE A 142 -14.27 -7.51 -9.80
N LEU A 143 -14.58 -8.67 -10.40
CA LEU A 143 -13.78 -9.88 -10.22
C LEU A 143 -12.38 -9.71 -10.80
N TRP A 144 -12.27 -9.07 -11.97
CA TRP A 144 -10.99 -8.74 -12.60
C TRP A 144 -10.19 -7.72 -11.78
N ALA A 145 -10.85 -6.73 -11.19
CA ALA A 145 -10.21 -5.77 -10.30
C ALA A 145 -9.65 -6.45 -9.04
N LEU A 146 -10.40 -7.38 -8.43
CA LEU A 146 -9.93 -8.16 -7.28
C LEU A 146 -8.74 -9.05 -7.64
N LEU A 147 -8.79 -9.71 -8.80
CA LEU A 147 -7.69 -10.52 -9.30
C LEU A 147 -6.43 -9.68 -9.55
N GLY A 148 -6.60 -8.50 -10.16
CA GLY A 148 -5.51 -7.54 -10.37
C GLY A 148 -4.88 -7.10 -9.05
N LEU A 149 -5.70 -6.79 -8.04
CA LEU A 149 -5.22 -6.44 -6.71
C LEU A 149 -4.42 -7.60 -6.07
N LEU A 150 -4.89 -8.84 -6.18
CA LEU A 150 -4.15 -10.01 -5.68
C LEU A 150 -2.79 -10.16 -6.35
N ILE A 151 -2.71 -9.97 -7.67
CA ILE A 151 -1.46 -10.01 -8.42
C ILE A 151 -0.50 -8.91 -7.92
N ILE A 152 -1.00 -7.69 -7.69
CA ILE A 152 -0.20 -6.59 -7.14
C ILE A 152 0.33 -6.95 -5.75
N LEU A 153 -0.53 -7.46 -4.86
CA LEU A 153 -0.13 -7.81 -3.50
C LEU A 153 0.92 -8.93 -3.46
N ILE A 154 0.76 -9.96 -4.31
CA ILE A 154 1.76 -11.02 -4.45
C ILE A 154 3.08 -10.41 -4.94
N ASN A 155 3.05 -9.52 -5.94
CA ASN A 155 4.25 -8.88 -6.45
C ASN A 155 4.98 -8.03 -5.41
N LEU A 156 4.22 -7.21 -4.68
CA LEU A 156 4.77 -6.39 -3.61
C LEU A 156 5.32 -7.23 -2.45
N SER A 157 4.79 -8.44 -2.22
CA SER A 157 5.26 -9.29 -1.12
C SER A 157 6.71 -9.77 -1.29
N TRP A 158 7.08 -10.27 -2.47
CA TRP A 158 8.45 -10.69 -2.73
C TRP A 158 9.36 -9.50 -3.02
N LEU A 159 8.86 -8.46 -3.69
CA LEU A 159 9.64 -7.26 -3.97
C LEU A 159 10.04 -6.53 -2.69
N SER A 160 9.11 -6.38 -1.73
CA SER A 160 9.41 -5.76 -0.44
C SER A 160 10.44 -6.56 0.36
N LEU A 161 10.45 -7.89 0.29
CA LEU A 161 11.50 -8.73 0.88
C LEU A 161 12.87 -8.44 0.27
N LEU A 162 12.96 -8.42 -1.06
CA LEU A 162 14.21 -8.10 -1.75
C LEU A 162 14.71 -6.71 -1.39
N ILE A 163 13.87 -5.68 -1.48
CA ILE A 163 14.26 -4.31 -1.18
C ILE A 163 14.64 -4.16 0.31
N SER A 164 13.91 -4.81 1.23
CA SER A 164 14.25 -4.78 2.67
C SER A 164 15.62 -5.41 2.94
N THR A 165 15.95 -6.54 2.29
CA THR A 165 17.28 -7.15 2.43
C THR A 165 18.39 -6.27 1.85
N MET A 166 18.14 -5.62 0.71
CA MET A 166 19.10 -4.69 0.12
C MET A 166 19.30 -3.44 0.98
N GLY A 167 18.23 -2.85 1.50
CA GLY A 167 18.29 -1.66 2.35
C GLY A 167 18.89 -1.91 3.72
N ALA A 168 18.80 -3.13 4.25
CA ALA A 168 19.54 -3.53 5.45
C ALA A 168 21.06 -3.60 5.22
N ARG A 169 21.50 -3.84 3.97
CA ARG A 169 22.92 -3.91 3.59
C ARG A 169 23.48 -2.56 3.14
N PHE A 170 22.73 -1.84 2.32
CA PHE A 170 23.12 -0.55 1.75
C PHE A 170 22.24 0.56 2.34
N ARG A 171 22.81 1.29 3.31
CA ARG A 171 22.08 2.30 4.08
C ARG A 171 21.57 3.46 3.22
N ASP A 172 22.19 3.68 2.07
CA ASP A 172 21.84 4.74 1.11
C ASP A 172 20.51 4.48 0.37
N LEU A 173 19.96 3.26 0.46
CA LEU A 173 18.65 2.92 -0.10
C LEU A 173 17.48 3.32 0.81
N GLY A 174 17.74 3.59 2.10
CA GLY A 174 16.72 4.09 3.01
C GLY A 174 16.35 5.55 2.69
N PRO A 175 15.14 6.01 3.04
CA PRO A 175 14.81 7.43 2.91
C PRO A 175 15.78 8.24 3.77
N SER A 176 16.61 9.06 3.10
CA SER A 176 17.57 10.01 3.66
C SER A 176 16.87 11.16 4.37
#